data_AF-A0A957XDP3-F1
#
_entry.id   AF-A0A957XDP3-F1
#
_cell.length_a   1.000
_cell.length_b   1.000
_cell.length_c   1.000
_cell.angle_alpha   90.00
_cell.angle_beta   90.00
_cell.angle_gamma   90.00
#
_symmetry.space_group_name_H-M   'P 1'
#
loop_
_entity.id
_entity.type
_entity.pdbx_description
1 polymer ?
#
loop_
_entity_poly.entity_id
_entity_poly.type
_entity_poly.pdbx_seq_one_letter_code
_entity_poly.pdbx_strand_id
1 'polypeptide(L)'
;MDVLTIVIIVLLIGVTIGLVGAPLWQPAPITPADKDVERPGQTLEELEAQYQAALSAIKDLNFDQEMGKVSPEDYQALLTKSKLEAARIRQEIDYLSSAELLEQDQALDTEIESLVTQLRHQSESDEDLLLEVYAEIEALKSMQSSPSIVKGIACPHCGVDLRADDKFCTSCGQAVPNNLSVDTSAAHCPHCGYGYQPDDAFCAQCGTPLNEATVQNYENAKI
;
A
#
# COMPACT_ATOMS: atom_id res chain seq x y z
N MET A 1 -76.94 5.53 18.96
CA MET A 1 -76.13 4.40 19.45
C MET A 1 -75.94 4.62 20.94
N ASP A 2 -76.33 3.65 21.75
CA ASP A 2 -76.24 3.79 23.21
C ASP A 2 -74.77 3.84 23.64
N VAL A 3 -74.44 4.71 24.60
CA VAL A 3 -73.08 4.83 25.14
C VAL A 3 -72.55 3.47 25.62
N LEU A 4 -73.45 2.62 26.12
CA LEU A 4 -73.18 1.25 26.52
C LEU A 4 -72.63 0.38 25.37
N THR A 5 -73.16 0.50 24.16
CA THR A 5 -72.71 -0.34 23.03
C THR A 5 -71.33 0.07 22.54
N ILE A 6 -71.01 1.37 22.58
CA ILE A 6 -69.68 1.88 22.22
C ILE A 6 -68.62 1.36 23.20
N VAL A 7 -68.90 1.38 24.50
CA VAL A 7 -67.98 0.88 25.53
C VAL A 7 -67.68 -0.61 25.35
N ILE A 8 -68.71 -1.42 25.05
CA ILE A 8 -68.54 -2.87 24.82
C ILE A 8 -67.65 -3.13 23.60
N ILE A 9 -67.85 -2.40 22.50
CA ILE A 9 -67.05 -2.57 21.27
C ILE A 9 -65.57 -2.25 21.53
N VAL A 10 -65.28 -1.15 22.23
CA VAL A 10 -63.90 -0.77 22.55
C VAL A 10 -63.22 -1.81 23.44
N LEU A 11 -63.95 -2.36 24.41
CA LEU A 11 -63.43 -3.42 25.29
C LEU A 11 -63.10 -4.69 24.51
N LEU A 12 -63.97 -5.10 23.59
CA LEU A 12 -63.73 -6.27 22.72
C LEU A 12 -62.52 -6.07 21.82
N ILE A 13 -62.35 -4.87 21.24
CA ILE A 13 -61.18 -4.54 20.42
C ILE A 13 -59.88 -4.55 21.25
N GLY A 14 -59.90 -4.00 22.46
CA GLY A 14 -58.73 -4.03 23.35
C GLY A 14 -58.32 -5.46 23.72
N VAL A 15 -59.30 -6.32 24.01
CA VAL A 15 -59.06 -7.73 24.32
C VAL A 15 -58.49 -8.48 23.11
N THR A 16 -59.03 -8.29 21.91
CA THR A 16 -58.51 -8.95 20.70
C THR A 16 -57.09 -8.50 20.36
N ILE A 17 -56.81 -7.20 20.46
CA ILE A 17 -55.44 -6.66 20.25
C ILE A 17 -54.48 -7.24 21.30
N GLY A 18 -54.89 -7.30 22.58
CA GLY A 18 -54.06 -7.89 23.62
C GLY A 18 -53.77 -9.37 23.40
N LEU A 19 -54.77 -10.14 22.95
CA LEU A 19 -54.64 -11.58 22.70
C LEU A 19 -53.73 -11.87 21.49
N VAL A 20 -53.80 -11.04 20.45
CA VAL A 20 -52.94 -11.14 19.25
C VAL A 20 -51.53 -10.55 19.49
N GLY A 21 -51.40 -9.51 20.33
CA GLY A 21 -50.12 -8.88 20.66
C GLY A 21 -49.30 -9.65 21.70
N ALA A 22 -49.96 -10.41 22.60
CA ALA A 22 -49.29 -11.22 23.61
C ALA A 22 -48.20 -12.17 23.07
N PRO A 23 -48.41 -12.94 21.98
CA PRO A 23 -47.38 -13.83 21.44
C PRO A 23 -46.20 -13.09 20.79
N LEU A 24 -46.36 -11.82 20.40
CA LEU A 24 -45.26 -11.00 19.87
C LEU A 24 -44.37 -10.42 20.98
N TRP A 25 -44.87 -10.33 22.21
CA TRP A 25 -44.14 -9.77 23.34
C TRP A 25 -43.48 -10.81 24.25
N GLN A 26 -43.71 -12.09 24.00
CA GLN A 26 -42.98 -13.15 24.67
C GLN A 26 -41.72 -13.45 23.87
N PRO A 27 -40.52 -12.94 24.26
CA PRO A 27 -39.28 -13.47 23.71
C PRO A 27 -39.26 -14.96 24.04
N ALA A 28 -39.12 -15.80 23.01
CA ALA A 28 -39.05 -17.25 23.19
C ALA A 28 -37.94 -17.57 24.22
N PRO A 29 -38.25 -18.31 25.30
CA PRO A 29 -37.21 -18.78 26.19
C PRO A 29 -36.33 -19.75 25.41
N ILE A 30 -35.10 -19.32 25.15
CA ILE A 30 -34.05 -20.16 24.56
C ILE A 30 -33.72 -21.21 25.61
N THR A 31 -34.37 -22.37 25.55
CA THR A 31 -34.02 -23.53 26.38
C THR A 31 -32.63 -24.02 25.97
N PRO A 32 -31.62 -23.96 26.86
CA PRO A 32 -30.27 -24.43 26.56
C PRO A 32 -30.20 -25.93 26.90
N ALA A 33 -30.82 -26.76 26.06
CA ALA A 33 -30.78 -28.21 26.21
C ALA A 33 -30.97 -28.89 24.86
N ASP A 34 -29.97 -28.74 23.98
CA ASP A 34 -29.40 -29.82 23.16
C ASP A 34 -28.26 -29.21 22.31
N LYS A 35 -27.09 -29.03 22.92
CA LYS A 35 -25.85 -28.66 22.23
C LYS A 35 -25.01 -29.93 22.12
N ASP A 36 -25.37 -30.87 21.25
CA ASP A 36 -24.51 -31.96 20.75
C ASP A 36 -25.13 -32.65 19.51
N VAL A 37 -25.84 -31.89 18.67
CA VAL A 37 -26.08 -32.30 17.27
C VAL A 37 -25.46 -31.22 16.39
N GLU A 38 -24.20 -31.43 16.05
CA GLU A 38 -23.66 -30.97 14.77
C GLU A 38 -24.59 -31.52 13.67
N ARG A 39 -25.65 -30.78 13.35
CA ARG A 39 -26.32 -30.94 12.07
C ARG A 39 -25.27 -30.54 11.03
N PRO A 40 -24.74 -31.47 10.22
CA PRO A 40 -23.81 -31.12 9.16
C PRO A 40 -24.50 -30.05 8.32
N GLY A 41 -23.78 -28.95 8.14
CA GLY A 41 -24.31 -27.68 7.72
C GLY A 41 -25.11 -27.75 6.45
N GLN A 42 -26.28 -27.14 6.50
CA GLN A 42 -26.87 -26.53 5.32
C GLN A 42 -26.01 -25.30 4.98
N THR A 43 -24.94 -25.50 4.22
CA THR A 43 -24.12 -24.39 3.73
C THR A 43 -24.96 -23.55 2.76
N LEU A 44 -24.65 -22.26 2.63
CA LEU A 44 -25.32 -21.37 1.66
C LEU A 44 -25.28 -21.99 0.25
N GLU A 45 -24.16 -22.58 -0.12
CA GLU A 45 -23.97 -23.31 -1.38
C GLU A 45 -24.92 -24.51 -1.53
N GLU A 46 -25.14 -25.30 -0.47
CA GLU A 46 -26.07 -26.43 -0.51
C GLU A 46 -27.52 -25.95 -0.70
N LEU A 47 -27.91 -24.85 -0.04
CA LEU A 47 -29.24 -24.26 -0.22
C LEU A 47 -29.44 -23.70 -1.63
N GLU A 48 -28.41 -23.08 -2.20
CA GLU A 48 -28.44 -22.62 -3.59
C GLU A 48 -28.62 -23.80 -4.56
N ALA A 49 -27.93 -24.92 -4.33
CA ALA A 49 -28.12 -26.14 -5.12
C ALA A 49 -29.54 -26.70 -4.98
N GLN A 50 -30.11 -26.72 -3.77
CA GLN A 50 -31.50 -27.14 -3.54
C GLN A 50 -32.50 -26.20 -4.24
N TYR A 51 -32.28 -24.89 -4.20
CA TYR A 51 -33.10 -23.92 -4.90
C TYR A 51 -33.06 -24.14 -6.41
N GLN A 52 -31.87 -24.35 -6.99
CA GLN A 52 -31.72 -24.65 -8.41
C GLN A 52 -32.43 -25.96 -8.80
N ALA A 53 -32.34 -26.99 -7.96
CA ALA A 53 -33.07 -28.24 -8.16
C ALA A 53 -34.60 -28.03 -8.16
N ALA A 54 -35.13 -27.23 -7.24
CA ALA A 54 -36.55 -26.88 -7.19
C ALA A 54 -36.99 -26.11 -8.44
N LEU A 55 -36.17 -25.18 -8.94
CA LEU A 55 -36.44 -24.49 -10.20
C LEU A 55 -36.41 -25.43 -11.40
N SER A 56 -35.49 -26.41 -11.43
CA SER A 56 -35.48 -27.43 -12.47
C SER A 56 -36.75 -28.27 -12.45
N ALA A 57 -37.19 -28.70 -11.26
CA ALA A 57 -38.42 -29.46 -11.11
C ALA A 57 -39.67 -28.68 -11.61
N ILE A 58 -39.71 -27.37 -11.39
CA ILE A 58 -40.78 -26.51 -11.97
C ILE A 58 -40.70 -26.49 -13.50
N LYS A 59 -39.50 -26.39 -14.08
CA LYS A 59 -39.33 -26.42 -15.54
C LYS A 59 -39.79 -27.75 -16.14
N ASP A 60 -39.42 -28.86 -15.51
CA ASP A 60 -39.81 -30.20 -15.95
C ASP A 60 -41.33 -30.40 -15.85
N LEU A 61 -41.95 -29.91 -14.78
CA LEU A 61 -43.41 -29.94 -14.60
C LEU A 61 -44.15 -29.15 -15.70
N ASN A 62 -43.62 -27.98 -16.08
CA ASN A 62 -44.18 -27.19 -17.19
C ASN A 62 -44.08 -27.95 -18.51
N PHE A 63 -42.93 -28.59 -18.77
CA PHE A 63 -42.76 -29.40 -19.97
C PHE A 63 -43.72 -30.60 -20.00
N ASP A 64 -43.90 -31.28 -18.88
CA ASP A 64 -44.82 -32.42 -18.79
C ASP A 64 -46.28 -32.00 -19.01
N GLN A 65 -46.68 -30.79 -18.59
CA GLN A 65 -47.98 -30.21 -18.92
C GLN A 65 -48.11 -29.93 -20.42
N GLU A 66 -47.12 -29.31 -21.04
CA GLU A 66 -47.09 -29.04 -22.49
C GLU A 66 -47.20 -30.32 -23.32
N MET A 67 -46.57 -31.40 -22.84
CA MET A 67 -46.62 -32.72 -23.46
C MET A 67 -47.90 -33.50 -23.13
N GLY A 68 -48.82 -32.92 -22.35
CA GLY A 68 -50.10 -33.53 -21.99
C GLY A 68 -50.00 -34.74 -21.06
N LYS A 69 -48.87 -34.90 -20.34
CA LYS A 69 -48.67 -36.02 -19.39
C LYS A 69 -49.41 -35.80 -18.06
N VAL A 70 -49.78 -34.57 -17.76
CA VAL A 70 -50.38 -34.15 -16.48
C VAL A 70 -51.67 -33.37 -16.76
N SER A 71 -52.70 -33.56 -15.93
CA SER A 71 -53.95 -32.82 -16.05
C SER A 71 -53.77 -31.34 -15.70
N PRO A 72 -54.60 -30.42 -16.24
CA PRO A 72 -54.52 -29.00 -15.89
C PRO A 72 -54.75 -28.72 -14.40
N GLU A 73 -55.64 -29.47 -13.75
CA GLU A 73 -55.91 -29.31 -12.32
C GLU A 73 -54.72 -29.77 -11.45
N ASP A 74 -54.15 -30.94 -11.75
CA ASP A 74 -53.00 -31.49 -11.02
C ASP A 74 -51.75 -30.63 -11.22
N TYR A 75 -51.55 -30.12 -12.44
CA TYR A 75 -50.46 -29.21 -12.75
C TYR A 75 -50.49 -27.95 -11.87
N GLN A 76 -51.65 -27.30 -11.71
CA GLN A 76 -51.75 -26.08 -10.90
C GLN A 76 -51.48 -26.34 -9.42
N ALA A 77 -51.97 -27.47 -8.89
CA ALA A 77 -51.72 -27.87 -7.52
C ALA A 77 -50.22 -28.13 -7.27
N LEU A 78 -49.57 -28.89 -8.15
CA LEU A 78 -48.14 -29.20 -8.06
C LEU A 78 -47.28 -27.96 -8.25
N LEU A 79 -47.60 -27.11 -9.22
CA LEU A 79 -46.87 -25.88 -9.48
C LEU A 79 -46.90 -24.94 -8.28
N THR A 80 -48.08 -24.79 -7.65
CA THR A 80 -48.23 -23.95 -6.47
C THR A 80 -47.37 -24.46 -5.32
N LYS A 81 -47.37 -25.79 -5.09
CA LYS A 81 -46.55 -26.43 -4.08
C LYS A 81 -45.05 -26.22 -4.35
N SER A 82 -44.58 -26.50 -5.56
CA SER A 82 -43.16 -26.36 -5.92
C SER A 82 -42.69 -24.91 -5.86
N LYS A 83 -43.54 -23.94 -6.24
CA LYS A 83 -43.25 -22.50 -6.09
C LYS A 83 -43.11 -22.09 -4.63
N LEU A 84 -43.98 -22.58 -3.76
CA LEU A 84 -43.91 -22.30 -2.33
C LEU A 84 -42.61 -22.86 -1.72
N GLU A 85 -42.23 -24.07 -2.13
CA GLU A 85 -40.96 -24.69 -1.72
C GLU A 85 -39.74 -23.87 -2.16
N ALA A 86 -39.68 -23.47 -3.44
CA ALA A 86 -38.62 -22.61 -3.95
C ALA A 86 -38.56 -21.25 -3.23
N ALA A 87 -39.71 -20.64 -2.94
CA ALA A 87 -39.78 -19.38 -2.19
C ALA A 87 -39.25 -19.53 -0.76
N ARG A 88 -39.56 -20.65 -0.09
CA ARG A 88 -39.05 -20.93 1.26
C ARG A 88 -37.53 -21.05 1.28
N ILE A 89 -36.95 -21.79 0.33
CA ILE A 89 -35.49 -21.95 0.23
C ILE A 89 -34.84 -20.59 -0.06
N ARG A 90 -35.45 -19.78 -0.93
CA ARG A 90 -34.93 -18.44 -1.25
C ARG A 90 -34.86 -17.52 -0.03
N GLN A 91 -35.91 -17.51 0.78
CA GLN A 91 -35.94 -16.72 2.01
C GLN A 91 -34.82 -17.12 2.98
N GLU A 92 -34.52 -18.41 3.08
CA GLU A 92 -33.44 -18.91 3.93
C GLU A 92 -32.06 -18.49 3.39
N ILE A 93 -31.85 -18.56 2.07
CA ILE A 93 -30.63 -18.05 1.42
C ILE A 93 -30.44 -16.57 1.72
N ASP A 94 -31.50 -15.76 1.56
CA ASP A 94 -31.42 -14.31 1.79
C ASP A 94 -31.07 -14.01 3.28
N TYR A 95 -31.62 -14.79 4.22
CA TYR A 95 -31.28 -14.69 5.64
C TYR A 95 -29.81 -15.02 5.92
N LEU A 96 -29.33 -16.18 5.48
CA LEU A 96 -27.93 -16.60 5.70
C LEU A 96 -26.94 -15.67 5.01
N SER A 97 -27.22 -15.27 3.77
CA SER A 97 -26.41 -14.30 3.04
C SER A 97 -26.32 -12.97 3.78
N SER A 98 -27.43 -12.48 4.33
CA SER A 98 -27.42 -11.23 5.11
C SER A 98 -26.63 -11.35 6.41
N ALA A 99 -26.68 -12.50 7.09
CA ALA A 99 -25.90 -12.74 8.30
C ALA A 99 -24.39 -12.79 8.00
N GLU A 100 -23.99 -13.50 6.94
CA GLU A 100 -22.59 -13.59 6.50
C GLU A 100 -22.03 -12.22 6.09
N LEU A 101 -22.84 -11.39 5.42
CA LEU A 101 -22.47 -10.01 5.10
C LEU A 101 -22.24 -9.15 6.35
N LEU A 102 -23.08 -9.28 7.37
CA LEU A 102 -22.92 -8.54 8.63
C LEU A 102 -21.67 -8.98 9.40
N GLU A 103 -21.37 -10.27 9.42
CA GLU A 103 -20.16 -10.80 10.05
C GLU A 103 -18.89 -10.35 9.31
N GLN A 104 -18.93 -10.35 7.97
CA GLN A 104 -17.83 -9.85 7.14
C GLN A 104 -17.60 -8.35 7.34
N ASP A 105 -18.66 -7.54 7.39
CA ASP A 105 -18.58 -6.09 7.63
C ASP A 105 -17.91 -5.79 8.98
N GLN A 106 -18.31 -6.48 10.05
CA GLN A 106 -17.69 -6.36 11.38
C GLN A 106 -16.22 -6.77 11.40
N ALA A 107 -15.86 -7.84 10.67
CA ALA A 107 -14.48 -8.29 10.55
C ALA A 107 -13.62 -7.25 9.82
N LEU A 108 -14.15 -6.67 8.74
CA LEU A 108 -13.49 -5.61 7.97
C LEU A 108 -13.30 -4.34 8.80
N ASP A 109 -14.31 -3.91 9.55
CA ASP A 109 -14.20 -2.74 10.43
C ASP A 109 -13.07 -2.94 11.46
N THR A 110 -13.00 -4.12 12.07
CA THR A 110 -11.95 -4.46 13.04
C THR A 110 -10.55 -4.45 12.38
N GLU A 111 -10.44 -4.99 11.17
CA GLU A 111 -9.19 -4.98 10.40
C GLU A 111 -8.76 -3.55 10.06
N ILE A 112 -9.69 -2.71 9.60
CA ILE A 112 -9.45 -1.29 9.30
C ILE A 112 -8.95 -0.55 10.55
N GLU A 113 -9.60 -0.72 11.70
CA GLU A 113 -9.18 -0.08 12.96
C GLU A 113 -7.75 -0.49 13.37
N SER A 114 -7.40 -1.76 13.18
CA SER A 114 -6.05 -2.27 13.46
C SER A 114 -5.00 -1.63 12.53
N LEU A 115 -5.31 -1.52 11.24
CA LEU A 115 -4.43 -0.95 10.24
C LEU A 115 -4.24 0.56 10.45
N VAL A 116 -5.30 1.28 10.80
CA VAL A 116 -5.24 2.69 11.16
C VAL A 116 -4.35 2.90 12.38
N THR A 117 -4.45 2.05 13.40
CA THR A 117 -3.59 2.11 14.59
C THR A 117 -2.13 1.88 14.23
N GLN A 118 -1.84 0.88 13.38
CA GLN A 118 -0.49 0.60 12.92
C GLN A 118 0.11 1.78 12.14
N LEU A 119 -0.65 2.37 11.22
CA LEU A 119 -0.20 3.51 10.43
C LEU A 119 0.07 4.74 11.30
N ARG A 120 -0.74 4.98 12.34
CA ARG A 120 -0.49 6.07 13.30
C ARG A 120 0.83 5.89 14.03
N HIS A 121 1.08 4.69 14.58
CA HIS A 121 2.34 4.41 15.24
C HIS A 121 3.54 4.48 14.28
N GLN A 122 3.36 4.08 13.03
CA GLN A 122 4.40 4.22 12.03
C GLN A 122 4.71 5.70 11.75
N SER A 123 3.68 6.54 11.61
CA SER A 123 3.88 7.98 11.40
C SER A 123 4.57 8.67 12.58
N GLU A 124 4.22 8.28 13.81
CA GLU A 124 4.91 8.77 15.02
C GLU A 124 6.37 8.31 15.03
N SER A 125 6.64 7.05 14.69
CA SER A 125 8.01 6.52 14.62
C SER A 125 8.85 7.18 13.52
N ASP A 126 8.24 7.55 12.39
CA ASP A 126 8.90 8.23 11.29
C ASP A 126 9.27 9.68 11.68
N GLU A 127 8.40 10.38 12.42
CA GLU A 127 8.70 11.72 12.96
C GLU A 127 9.82 11.68 14.01
N ASP A 128 9.77 10.73 14.94
CA ASP A 128 10.81 10.55 15.96
C ASP A 128 12.18 10.21 15.31
N LEU A 129 12.19 9.33 14.31
CA LEU A 129 13.40 8.97 13.57
C LEU A 129 14.00 10.19 12.86
N LEU A 130 13.15 11.02 12.22
CA LEU A 130 13.62 12.24 11.56
C LEU A 130 14.29 13.19 12.56
N LEU A 131 13.71 13.38 13.74
CA LEU A 131 14.30 14.22 14.79
C LEU A 131 15.67 13.69 15.26
N GLU A 132 15.80 12.38 15.43
CA GLU A 132 17.06 11.73 15.81
C GLU A 132 18.14 11.94 14.73
N VAL A 133 17.79 11.75 13.46
CA VAL A 133 18.70 12.00 12.33
C VAL A 133 19.15 13.46 12.28
N TYR A 134 18.25 14.43 12.48
CA TYR A 134 18.62 15.85 12.49
C TYR A 134 19.57 16.20 13.64
N ALA A 135 19.35 15.64 14.83
CA ALA A 135 20.24 15.84 15.97
C ALA A 135 21.66 15.31 15.70
N GLU A 136 21.78 14.13 15.09
CA GLU A 136 23.06 13.52 14.74
C GLU A 136 23.83 14.37 13.70
N ILE A 137 23.14 14.87 12.68
CA ILE A 137 23.75 15.76 11.67
C ILE A 137 24.32 17.01 12.34
N GLU A 138 23.60 17.61 13.29
CA GLU A 138 24.06 18.81 13.99
C GLU A 138 25.27 18.53 14.90
N ALA A 139 25.27 17.38 15.57
CA ALA A 139 26.41 16.92 16.36
C ALA A 139 27.67 16.77 15.48
N LEU A 140 27.54 16.12 14.31
CA LEU A 140 28.65 15.93 13.36
C LEU A 140 29.17 17.26 12.80
N LYS A 141 28.30 18.22 12.48
CA LYS A 141 28.71 19.57 12.04
C LYS A 141 29.52 20.29 13.11
N SER A 142 29.13 20.17 14.38
CA SER A 142 29.84 20.83 15.48
C SER A 142 31.30 20.33 15.62
N MET A 143 31.55 19.04 15.38
CA MET A 143 32.88 18.42 15.43
C MET A 143 33.80 18.88 14.29
N GLN A 144 33.24 19.25 13.13
CA GLN A 144 34.00 19.72 11.97
C GLN A 144 34.31 21.23 12.01
N SER A 145 33.77 21.95 13.00
CA SER A 145 33.84 23.42 13.05
C SER A 145 35.06 24.00 13.79
N SER A 146 36.02 23.18 14.27
CA SER A 146 37.25 23.73 14.85
C SER A 146 38.06 24.45 13.76
N PRO A 147 38.15 25.79 13.75
CA PRO A 147 38.87 26.49 12.72
C PRO A 147 40.35 26.37 13.08
N SER A 148 41.02 25.37 12.51
CA SER A 148 42.48 25.38 12.46
C SER A 148 42.89 26.53 11.55
N ILE A 149 43.00 27.72 12.12
CA ILE A 149 43.56 28.92 11.49
C ILE A 149 45.05 28.65 11.30
N VAL A 150 45.39 27.95 10.23
CA VAL A 150 46.72 28.04 9.63
C VAL A 150 46.60 29.12 8.57
N LYS A 151 47.36 30.20 8.75
CA LYS A 151 47.38 31.41 7.92
C LYS A 151 47.40 31.03 6.43
N GLY A 152 46.25 31.20 5.77
CA GLY A 152 46.03 30.77 4.38
C GLY A 152 46.89 31.54 3.39
N ILE A 153 47.31 30.85 2.33
CA ILE A 153 47.88 31.47 1.14
C ILE A 153 46.71 31.83 0.23
N ALA A 154 46.64 33.07 -0.25
CA ALA A 154 45.62 33.45 -1.23
C ALA A 154 45.92 32.79 -2.58
N CYS A 155 44.88 32.27 -3.24
CA CYS A 155 45.01 31.73 -4.59
C CYS A 155 45.54 32.82 -5.53
N PRO A 156 46.65 32.60 -6.24
CA PRO A 156 47.22 33.61 -7.14
C PRO A 156 46.35 33.90 -8.36
N HIS A 157 45.36 33.04 -8.65
CA HIS A 157 44.48 33.18 -9.79
C HIS A 157 43.16 33.90 -9.45
N CYS A 158 42.48 33.54 -8.35
CA CYS A 158 41.18 34.12 -7.99
C CYS A 158 41.15 34.88 -6.66
N GLY A 159 42.23 34.83 -5.87
CA GLY A 159 42.35 35.56 -4.61
C GLY A 159 41.64 34.93 -3.40
N VAL A 160 41.00 33.76 -3.54
CA VAL A 160 40.36 33.08 -2.40
C VAL A 160 41.40 32.50 -1.45
N ASP A 161 41.12 32.49 -0.14
CA ASP A 161 42.00 31.88 0.85
C ASP A 161 42.05 30.36 0.68
N LEU A 162 43.26 29.83 0.56
CA LEU A 162 43.53 28.39 0.46
C LEU A 162 44.12 27.85 1.75
N ARG A 163 43.85 26.58 2.02
CA ARG A 163 44.52 25.82 3.08
C ARG A 163 45.92 25.44 2.61
N ALA A 164 46.86 25.30 3.56
CA ALA A 164 48.26 25.00 3.26
C ALA A 164 48.47 23.68 2.48
N ASP A 165 47.50 22.75 2.54
CA ASP A 165 47.57 21.44 1.91
C ASP A 165 46.73 21.33 0.63
N ASP A 166 46.04 22.41 0.22
CA ASP A 166 45.19 22.40 -0.97
C ASP A 166 46.04 22.22 -2.24
N LYS A 167 45.88 21.10 -2.94
CA LYS A 167 46.55 20.85 -4.23
C LYS A 167 45.91 21.63 -5.38
N PHE A 168 44.63 21.99 -5.22
CA PHE A 168 43.83 22.74 -6.19
C PHE A 168 42.94 23.73 -5.46
N CYS A 169 42.68 24.88 -6.07
CA CYS A 169 41.74 25.87 -5.57
C CYS A 169 40.31 25.32 -5.68
N THR A 170 39.60 25.23 -4.55
CA THR A 170 38.20 24.76 -4.50
C THR A 170 37.22 25.70 -5.18
N SER A 171 37.61 26.95 -5.43
CA SER A 171 36.77 27.97 -6.08
C SER A 171 36.98 28.03 -7.60
N CYS A 172 38.22 27.97 -8.09
CA CYS A 172 38.52 28.15 -9.52
C CYS A 172 39.15 26.93 -10.20
N GLY A 173 39.44 25.85 -9.47
CA GLY A 173 39.99 24.59 -9.99
C GLY A 173 41.48 24.62 -10.36
N GLN A 174 42.15 25.78 -10.27
CA GLN A 174 43.56 25.93 -10.62
C GLN A 174 44.44 25.18 -9.60
N ALA A 175 45.45 24.45 -10.09
CA ALA A 175 46.47 23.85 -9.23
C ALA A 175 47.26 24.91 -8.45
N VAL A 176 47.57 24.62 -7.19
CA VAL A 176 48.27 25.53 -6.28
C VAL A 176 49.71 25.04 -6.14
N PRO A 177 50.74 25.89 -6.37
CA PRO A 177 52.13 25.48 -6.24
C PRO A 177 52.49 25.29 -4.75
N ASN A 178 52.43 24.05 -4.27
CA ASN A 178 52.87 23.70 -2.92
C ASN A 178 54.41 23.77 -2.83
N ASN A 179 54.93 24.79 -2.13
CA ASN A 179 56.35 24.99 -1.80
C ASN A 179 56.88 23.96 -0.77
N LEU A 180 56.64 22.67 -0.96
CA LEU A 180 57.25 21.62 -0.15
C LEU A 180 57.61 20.40 -1.01
N SER A 181 58.48 20.63 -2.00
CA SER A 181 59.46 19.69 -2.56
C SER A 181 60.03 20.33 -3.83
N VAL A 182 61.08 21.13 -3.65
CA VAL A 182 61.91 21.56 -4.78
C VAL A 182 62.83 20.39 -5.11
N ASP A 183 62.34 19.45 -5.91
CA ASP A 183 63.22 18.65 -6.75
C ASP A 183 63.56 19.53 -7.96
N THR A 184 64.73 20.15 -7.91
CA THR A 184 65.27 21.13 -8.88
C THR A 184 65.58 20.51 -10.27
N SER A 185 64.88 19.46 -10.67
CA SER A 185 65.08 18.76 -11.95
C SER A 185 63.81 18.67 -12.82
N ALA A 186 62.69 19.26 -12.39
CA ALA A 186 61.49 19.39 -13.23
C ALA A 186 61.63 20.56 -14.21
N ALA A 187 61.78 20.26 -15.50
CA ALA A 187 61.69 21.24 -16.57
C ALA A 187 60.22 21.58 -16.85
N HIS A 188 59.95 22.75 -17.43
CA HIS A 188 58.58 23.19 -17.73
C HIS A 188 58.34 23.15 -19.23
N CYS A 189 57.18 22.64 -19.64
CA CYS A 189 56.81 22.50 -21.04
C CYS A 189 56.81 23.89 -21.70
N PRO A 190 57.54 24.11 -22.81
CA PRO A 190 57.61 25.43 -23.44
C PRO A 190 56.28 25.89 -24.06
N HIS A 191 55.32 24.98 -24.24
CA HIS A 191 54.03 25.29 -24.85
C HIS A 191 52.93 25.61 -23.83
N CYS A 192 52.84 24.87 -22.72
CA CYS A 192 51.76 25.04 -21.73
C CYS A 192 52.24 25.34 -20.31
N GLY A 193 53.56 25.29 -20.07
CA GLY A 193 54.15 25.53 -18.75
C GLY A 193 53.99 24.37 -17.75
N TYR A 194 53.40 23.24 -18.13
CA TYR A 194 53.29 22.08 -17.24
C TYR A 194 54.67 21.51 -16.89
N GLY A 195 54.90 21.21 -15.62
CA GLY A 195 56.13 20.57 -15.16
C GLY A 195 56.23 19.14 -15.67
N TYR A 196 57.42 18.73 -16.13
CA TYR A 196 57.68 17.40 -16.64
C TYR A 196 59.06 16.90 -16.18
N GLN A 197 59.27 15.59 -16.24
CA GLN A 197 60.55 14.97 -15.91
C GLN A 197 61.44 14.86 -17.16
N PRO A 198 62.77 15.01 -17.06
CA PRO A 198 63.69 15.06 -18.21
C PRO A 198 63.57 13.88 -19.21
N ASP A 199 63.09 12.72 -18.74
CA ASP A 199 62.93 11.50 -19.55
C ASP A 199 61.56 11.42 -20.27
N ASP A 200 60.64 12.36 -20.02
CA ASP A 200 59.32 12.39 -20.65
C ASP A 200 59.45 12.74 -22.15
N ALA A 201 58.86 11.90 -23.01
CA ALA A 201 58.87 12.13 -24.46
C ALA A 201 57.88 13.21 -24.91
N PHE A 202 56.70 13.27 -24.27
CA PHE A 202 55.63 14.21 -24.58
C PHE A 202 55.03 14.79 -23.31
N CYS A 203 54.53 16.02 -23.39
CA CYS A 203 53.81 16.65 -22.29
C CYS A 203 52.51 15.91 -22.02
N ALA A 204 52.34 15.38 -20.81
CA ALA A 204 51.12 14.68 -20.39
C ALA A 204 49.87 15.57 -20.45
N GLN A 205 50.04 16.90 -20.42
CA GLN A 205 48.92 17.84 -20.46
C GLN A 205 48.54 18.26 -21.89
N CYS A 206 49.50 18.53 -22.78
CA CYS A 206 49.21 19.11 -24.11
C CYS A 206 49.76 18.30 -25.29
N GLY A 207 50.45 17.19 -25.05
CA GLY A 207 51.00 16.31 -26.09
C GLY A 207 52.20 16.87 -26.85
N THR A 208 52.71 18.05 -26.50
CA THR A 208 53.89 18.63 -27.16
C THR A 208 55.12 17.76 -26.88
N PRO A 209 55.93 17.39 -27.88
CA PRO A 209 57.16 16.65 -27.67
C PRO A 209 58.17 17.49 -26.88
N LEU A 210 58.87 16.86 -25.94
CA LEU A 210 59.68 17.57 -24.94
C LEU A 210 61.19 17.39 -25.10
N ASN A 211 61.63 16.35 -25.83
CA ASN A 211 63.05 16.10 -26.10
C ASN A 211 63.37 16.11 -27.59
N GLU A 212 64.64 16.40 -27.91
CA GLU A 212 65.10 16.66 -29.28
C GLU A 212 64.93 15.45 -30.21
N ALA A 213 65.14 14.23 -29.69
CA ALA A 213 64.90 12.99 -30.42
C ALA A 213 63.42 12.79 -30.79
N THR A 214 62.49 13.21 -29.93
CA THR A 214 61.04 13.12 -30.17
C THR A 214 60.55 14.23 -31.09
N VAL A 215 61.11 15.43 -30.99
CA VAL A 215 60.82 16.56 -31.89
C VAL A 215 61.18 16.20 -33.34
N GLN A 216 62.37 15.64 -33.57
CA GLN A 216 62.83 15.30 -34.93
C GLN A 216 62.00 14.18 -35.58
N ASN A 217 61.58 13.19 -34.79
CA ASN A 217 60.70 12.12 -35.28
C ASN A 217 59.28 12.62 -35.59
N TYR A 218 58.77 13.59 -34.83
CA TYR A 218 57.45 14.20 -35.09
C TYR A 218 57.44 15.06 -36.36
N GLU A 219 58.52 15.80 -36.63
CA GLU A 219 58.64 16.58 -37.88
C GLU A 219 58.78 15.70 -39.13
N ASN A 220 59.55 14.60 -39.03
CA ASN A 220 59.69 13.63 -40.13
C ASN A 220 58.40 12.86 -40.43
N ALA A 221 57.51 12.71 -39.44
CA ALA A 221 56.20 12.05 -39.61
C ALA A 221 55.11 12.98 -40.17
N LYS A 222 55.42 14.28 -40.37
CA LYS A 222 54.47 15.29 -40.86
C LYS A 222 54.62 15.59 -42.37
N ILE A 223 55.47 14.85 -43.09
CA ILE A 223 55.67 14.91 -44.55
C ILE A 223 54.86 13.83 -45.24
#